data_AF-A0A1Z9G0V7-F1
#
_entry.id   AF-A0A1Z9G0V7-F1
#
_cell.length_a   1.000
_cell.length_b   1.000
_cell.length_c   1.000
_cell.angle_alpha   90.00
_cell.angle_beta   90.00
_cell.angle_gamma   90.00
#
_symmetry.space_group_name_H-M   'P 1'
#
loop_
_entity.id
_entity.type
_entity.pdbx_description
1 polymer ?
#
loop_
_entity_poly.entity_id
_entity_poly.type
_entity_poly.pdbx_seq_one_letter_code
_entity_poly.pdbx_strand_id
1 'polypeptide(L)'
;MRLFIYSFVFIIILGSKSHSDAFLSLTKYLQINKDYEDKGRTVYLLKRCTSVHYFLSNNKFKKKDQNIRLRYEKDYNFFSDKLYKILNKKSSDITKLNNLVDDDILKLSNIYEKNGKKSLLETGSYFKKNFIIEDLKICSKIQ
;
A
#
# COMPACT_ATOMS: atom_id res chain seq x y z
N MET A 1 -18.90 51.38 0.39
CA MET A 1 -18.99 50.28 -0.61
C MET A 1 -17.64 49.78 -1.15
N ARG A 2 -16.48 50.16 -0.57
CA ARG A 2 -15.15 49.67 -1.00
C ARG A 2 -14.50 48.66 -0.04
N LEU A 3 -14.96 48.57 1.21
CA LEU A 3 -14.41 47.65 2.23
C LEU A 3 -14.92 46.20 2.10
N PHE A 4 -16.10 45.98 1.52
CA PHE A 4 -16.65 44.63 1.34
C PHE A 4 -15.99 43.84 0.20
N ILE A 5 -15.36 44.51 -0.76
CA ILE A 5 -14.74 43.85 -1.92
C ILE A 5 -13.39 43.21 -1.53
N TYR A 6 -12.62 43.85 -0.63
CA TYR A 6 -11.34 43.30 -0.17
C TYR A 6 -11.49 42.08 0.75
N SER A 7 -12.61 41.96 1.46
CA SER A 7 -12.88 40.79 2.30
C SER A 7 -13.19 39.53 1.47
N PHE A 8 -13.71 39.68 0.25
CA PHE A 8 -14.06 38.54 -0.60
C PHE A 8 -12.84 37.94 -1.31
N VAL A 9 -11.84 38.76 -1.63
CA VAL A 9 -10.62 38.32 -2.32
C VAL A 9 -9.66 37.55 -1.38
N PHE A 10 -9.67 37.84 -0.08
CA PHE A 10 -8.81 37.15 0.89
C PHE A 10 -9.27 35.72 1.21
N ILE A 11 -10.57 35.42 1.05
CA ILE A 11 -11.14 34.09 1.34
C ILE A 11 -10.76 33.08 0.24
N ILE A 12 -10.52 33.53 -1.00
CA ILE A 12 -10.20 32.66 -2.14
C ILE A 12 -8.75 32.13 -2.08
N ILE A 13 -7.85 32.81 -1.36
CA ILE A 13 -6.44 32.42 -1.23
C ILE A 13 -6.24 31.32 -0.16
N LEU A 14 -7.24 31.07 0.68
CA LEU A 14 -7.26 29.94 1.64
C LEU A 14 -7.84 28.66 1.03
N GLY A 15 -7.85 28.55 -0.29
CA GLY A 15 -8.07 27.29 -1.02
C GLY A 15 -7.11 26.22 -0.50
N SER A 16 -7.59 25.48 0.50
CA SER A 16 -6.94 24.32 1.07
C SER A 16 -6.46 23.45 -0.08
N LYS A 17 -5.14 23.24 -0.16
CA LYS A 17 -4.58 22.09 -0.87
C LYS A 17 -5.10 20.84 -0.15
N SER A 18 -6.34 20.46 -0.43
CA SER A 18 -6.87 19.15 -0.14
C SER A 18 -6.12 18.19 -1.04
N HIS A 19 -4.92 17.79 -0.61
CA HIS A 19 -4.15 16.76 -1.26
C HIS A 19 -4.75 15.41 -0.85
N SER A 20 -5.97 15.14 -1.31
CA SER A 20 -6.63 13.85 -1.18
C SER A 20 -6.08 12.89 -2.25
N ASP A 21 -4.82 12.52 -2.08
CA ASP A 21 -4.18 11.45 -2.86
C ASP A 21 -3.35 10.53 -1.95
N ALA A 22 -3.54 10.64 -0.64
CA ALA A 22 -2.89 9.78 0.34
C ALA A 22 -3.66 8.46 0.40
N PHE A 23 -3.21 7.47 -0.38
CA PHE A 23 -3.56 6.07 -0.16
C PHE A 23 -3.44 5.74 1.34
N LEU A 24 -4.52 5.22 1.92
CA LEU A 24 -4.61 5.00 3.36
C LEU A 24 -3.48 4.04 3.82
N SER A 25 -2.69 4.44 4.81
CA SER A 25 -1.67 3.53 5.37
C SER A 25 -2.34 2.30 5.99
N LEU A 26 -1.66 1.15 5.97
CA LEU A 26 -2.22 -0.07 6.53
C LEU A 26 -2.54 0.11 8.03
N THR A 27 -1.68 0.83 8.75
CA THR A 27 -1.91 1.23 10.14
C THR A 27 -3.27 1.89 10.33
N LYS A 28 -3.57 2.93 9.55
CA LYS A 28 -4.84 3.66 9.65
C LYS A 28 -6.02 2.76 9.28
N TYR A 29 -5.88 1.95 8.23
CA TYR A 29 -6.93 1.01 7.84
C TYR A 29 -7.27 0.04 8.99
N LEU A 30 -6.26 -0.55 9.63
CA LEU A 30 -6.46 -1.51 10.73
C LEU A 30 -6.97 -0.85 12.02
N GLN A 31 -6.71 0.44 12.22
CA GLN A 31 -7.24 1.21 13.36
C GLN A 31 -8.72 1.55 13.18
N ILE A 32 -9.15 1.83 11.96
CA ILE A 32 -10.56 2.12 11.63
C ILE A 32 -11.37 0.82 11.63
N ASN A 33 -10.81 -0.25 11.07
CA ASN A 33 -11.45 -1.57 10.97
C ASN A 33 -10.93 -2.46 12.09
N LYS A 34 -11.48 -2.32 13.31
CA LYS A 34 -11.01 -3.05 14.51
C LYS A 34 -11.59 -4.45 14.66
N ASP A 35 -12.55 -4.85 13.84
CA ASP A 35 -13.08 -6.20 13.89
C ASP A 35 -12.01 -7.18 13.41
N TYR A 36 -11.39 -7.89 14.36
CA TYR A 36 -10.32 -8.83 14.08
C TYR A 36 -10.84 -10.15 13.48
N GLU A 37 -12.13 -10.43 13.61
CA GLU A 37 -12.77 -11.61 13.00
C GLU A 37 -13.22 -11.33 11.56
N ASP A 38 -13.22 -10.05 11.15
CA ASP A 38 -13.56 -9.67 9.78
C ASP A 38 -12.57 -10.29 8.77
N LYS A 39 -13.12 -11.19 7.94
CA LYS A 39 -12.41 -11.82 6.83
C LYS A 39 -12.01 -10.77 5.78
N GLY A 40 -12.78 -9.70 5.60
CA GLY A 40 -12.47 -8.59 4.69
C GLY A 40 -11.18 -7.89 5.09
N ARG A 41 -11.07 -7.50 6.36
CA ARG A 41 -9.87 -6.96 6.98
C ARG A 41 -8.66 -7.87 6.83
N THR A 42 -8.82 -9.18 7.08
CA THR A 42 -7.74 -10.16 6.93
C THR A 42 -7.27 -10.25 5.47
N VAL A 43 -8.21 -10.32 4.53
CA VAL A 43 -7.90 -10.34 3.08
C VAL A 43 -7.17 -9.06 2.67
N TYR A 44 -7.62 -7.90 3.14
CA TYR A 44 -6.97 -6.62 2.84
C TYR A 44 -5.54 -6.56 3.38
N LEU A 45 -5.33 -7.00 4.62
CA LEU A 45 -4.01 -7.10 5.24
C LEU A 45 -3.08 -7.98 4.41
N LEU A 46 -3.54 -9.18 4.02
CA LEU A 46 -2.75 -10.10 3.22
C LEU A 46 -2.45 -9.53 1.83
N LYS A 47 -3.42 -8.91 1.15
CA LYS A 47 -3.19 -8.21 -0.13
C LYS A 47 -2.11 -7.15 -0.01
N ARG A 48 -2.15 -6.32 1.05
CA ARG A 48 -1.14 -5.28 1.31
C ARG A 48 0.24 -5.87 1.56
N CYS A 49 0.35 -6.90 2.38
CA CYS A 49 1.62 -7.59 2.64
C CYS A 49 2.18 -8.27 1.40
N THR A 50 1.36 -9.03 0.67
CA THR A 50 1.76 -9.62 -0.62
C THR A 50 2.29 -8.55 -1.58
N SER A 51 1.59 -7.42 -1.68
CA SER A 51 1.94 -6.35 -2.62
C SER A 51 3.22 -5.61 -2.25
N VAL A 52 3.46 -5.31 -0.97
CA VAL A 52 4.69 -4.62 -0.55
C VAL A 52 5.91 -5.52 -0.74
N HIS A 53 5.77 -6.82 -0.48
CA HIS A 53 6.84 -7.80 -0.69
C HIS A 53 7.08 -8.06 -2.18
N TYR A 54 6.03 -8.11 -3.01
CA TYR A 54 6.16 -8.14 -4.48
C TYR A 54 6.88 -6.91 -5.02
N PHE A 55 6.49 -5.71 -4.56
CA PHE A 55 7.16 -4.46 -4.90
C PHE A 55 8.66 -4.52 -4.57
N LEU A 56 9.04 -5.06 -3.41
CA LEU A 56 10.45 -5.14 -2.99
C LEU A 56 11.23 -6.24 -3.71
N SER A 57 10.60 -7.36 -4.04
CA SER A 57 11.24 -8.44 -4.81
C SER A 57 11.42 -8.07 -6.28
N ASN A 58 10.49 -7.30 -6.85
CA ASN A 58 10.53 -6.89 -8.25
C ASN A 58 11.32 -5.58 -8.48
N ASN A 59 11.61 -4.82 -7.42
CA ASN A 59 12.38 -3.60 -7.58
C ASN A 59 13.81 -3.89 -8.04
N LYS A 60 14.22 -3.15 -9.06
CA LYS A 60 15.58 -3.12 -9.61
C LYS A 60 16.54 -2.40 -8.64
N PHE A 61 16.57 -2.77 -7.36
CA PHE A 61 17.66 -2.37 -6.47
C PHE A 61 18.97 -2.83 -7.13
N LYS A 62 19.75 -1.89 -7.65
CA LYS A 62 20.91 -2.19 -8.49
C LYS A 62 21.85 -3.17 -7.77
N LYS A 63 21.91 -4.41 -8.28
CA LYS A 63 22.95 -5.45 -8.13
C LYS A 63 23.41 -5.89 -6.72
N LYS A 64 23.14 -5.20 -5.61
CA LYS A 64 23.95 -5.40 -4.40
C LYS A 64 23.56 -6.54 -3.46
N ASP A 65 22.36 -7.13 -3.54
CA ASP A 65 22.06 -8.25 -2.63
C ASP A 65 20.94 -9.17 -3.13
N GLN A 66 21.29 -10.20 -3.88
CA GLN A 66 20.37 -11.25 -4.31
C GLN A 66 19.64 -11.90 -3.12
N ASN A 67 20.28 -11.95 -1.95
CA ASN A 67 19.68 -12.51 -0.73
C ASN A 67 18.52 -11.66 -0.20
N ILE A 68 18.59 -10.33 -0.36
CA ILE A 68 17.49 -9.43 0.02
C ILE A 68 16.28 -9.67 -0.90
N ARG A 69 16.52 -9.81 -2.20
CA ARG A 69 15.44 -10.14 -3.15
C ARG A 69 14.77 -11.47 -2.81
N LEU A 70 15.58 -12.50 -2.59
CA LEU A 70 15.09 -13.83 -2.22
C LEU A 70 14.30 -13.83 -0.90
N ARG A 71 14.71 -13.00 0.07
CA ARG A 71 13.95 -12.82 1.32
C ARG A 71 12.56 -12.27 1.05
N TYR A 72 12.45 -11.20 0.28
CA TYR A 72 11.15 -10.61 -0.03
C TYR A 72 10.29 -11.48 -0.95
N GLU A 73 10.91 -12.28 -1.82
CA GLU A 73 10.21 -13.28 -2.62
C GLU A 73 9.62 -14.40 -1.75
N LYS A 74 10.38 -14.86 -0.73
CA LYS A 74 9.87 -15.80 0.27
C LYS A 74 8.67 -15.23 1.03
N ASP A 75 8.77 -13.98 1.48
CA ASP A 75 7.68 -13.31 2.18
C ASP A 75 6.46 -13.11 1.28
N TYR A 76 6.67 -12.70 0.02
CA TYR A 76 5.64 -12.64 -1.01
C TYR A 76 4.90 -13.98 -1.14
N ASN A 77 5.64 -15.09 -1.31
CA ASN A 77 5.05 -16.42 -1.43
C ASN A 77 4.26 -16.82 -0.17
N PHE A 78 4.77 -16.51 1.02
CA PHE A 78 4.08 -16.78 2.28
C PHE A 78 2.74 -16.07 2.39
N PHE A 79 2.69 -14.77 2.09
CA PHE A 79 1.44 -14.01 2.16
C PHE A 79 0.47 -14.38 1.03
N SER A 80 1.00 -14.62 -0.18
CA SER A 80 0.20 -15.12 -1.31
C SER A 80 -0.47 -16.45 -0.98
N ASP A 81 0.26 -17.44 -0.47
CA ASP A 81 -0.32 -18.74 -0.11
C ASP A 81 -1.46 -18.59 0.91
N LYS A 82 -1.27 -17.78 1.96
CA LYS A 82 -2.34 -17.49 2.94
C LYS A 82 -3.55 -16.81 2.28
N LEU A 83 -3.31 -15.84 1.39
CA LEU A 83 -4.38 -15.12 0.69
C LEU A 83 -5.21 -16.06 -0.18
N TYR A 84 -4.55 -16.86 -1.03
CA TYR A 84 -5.21 -17.83 -1.89
C TYR A 84 -5.95 -18.90 -1.09
N LYS A 85 -5.41 -19.37 0.04
CA LYS A 85 -6.12 -20.31 0.93
C LYS A 85 -7.43 -19.75 1.48
N ILE A 86 -7.47 -18.47 1.85
CA ILE A 86 -8.68 -17.83 2.36
C ILE A 86 -9.71 -17.61 1.23
N LEU A 87 -9.24 -17.22 0.05
CA LEU A 87 -10.10 -16.87 -1.07
C LEU A 87 -10.62 -18.10 -1.83
N ASN A 88 -9.82 -19.15 -1.99
CA ASN A 88 -10.22 -20.39 -2.65
C ASN A 88 -11.33 -21.11 -1.87
N LYS A 89 -11.37 -20.96 -0.53
CA LYS A 89 -12.51 -21.42 0.29
C LYS A 89 -13.83 -20.71 -0.01
N LYS A 90 -13.81 -19.61 -0.79
CA LYS A 90 -14.98 -18.79 -1.09
C LYS A 90 -15.39 -18.79 -2.57
N SER A 91 -14.46 -19.06 -3.50
CA SER A 91 -14.73 -18.98 -4.94
C SER A 91 -14.87 -20.37 -5.56
N SER A 92 -15.89 -20.56 -6.39
CA SER A 92 -16.02 -21.76 -7.24
C SER A 92 -15.24 -21.63 -8.56
N ASP A 93 -14.81 -20.42 -8.92
CA ASP A 93 -14.03 -20.14 -10.13
C ASP A 93 -12.64 -19.65 -9.73
N ILE A 94 -11.65 -20.54 -9.89
CA ILE A 94 -10.26 -20.32 -9.50
C ILE A 94 -9.58 -19.36 -10.49
N THR A 95 -9.90 -19.44 -11.79
CA THR A 95 -9.27 -18.60 -12.82
C THR A 95 -9.63 -17.14 -12.63
N LYS A 96 -10.93 -16.85 -12.43
CA LYS A 96 -11.39 -15.48 -12.17
C LYS A 96 -10.81 -14.93 -10.86
N LEU A 97 -10.70 -15.78 -9.84
CA LEU A 97 -10.12 -15.40 -8.57
C LEU A 97 -8.63 -15.01 -8.72
N ASN A 98 -7.86 -15.83 -9.45
CA ASN A 98 -6.44 -15.56 -9.68
C ASN A 98 -6.23 -14.21 -10.35
N ASN A 99 -6.95 -13.93 -11.45
CA ASN A 99 -6.84 -12.67 -12.16
C ASN A 99 -7.14 -11.47 -11.27
N LEU A 100 -8.21 -11.52 -10.47
CA LEU A 100 -8.57 -10.43 -9.55
C LEU A 100 -7.52 -10.20 -8.46
N VAL A 101 -6.95 -11.28 -7.93
CA VAL A 101 -5.90 -11.20 -6.89
C VAL A 101 -4.62 -10.62 -7.48
N ASP A 102 -4.20 -11.08 -8.64
CA ASP A 102 -3.00 -10.61 -9.32
C ASP A 102 -3.12 -9.14 -9.73
N ASP A 103 -4.27 -8.73 -10.27
CA ASP A 103 -4.54 -7.33 -10.62
C ASP A 103 -4.49 -6.42 -9.38
N ASP A 104 -5.06 -6.84 -8.26
CA ASP A 104 -4.99 -6.09 -7.01
C ASP A 104 -3.57 -5.98 -6.48
N ILE A 105 -2.79 -7.07 -6.55
CA ILE A 105 -1.38 -7.08 -6.13
C ILE A 105 -0.55 -6.13 -6.99
N LEU A 106 -0.72 -6.17 -8.32
CA LEU A 106 -0.03 -5.28 -9.24
C LEU A 106 -0.41 -3.81 -9.00
N LYS A 107 -1.70 -3.53 -8.83
CA LYS A 107 -2.20 -2.19 -8.53
C LYS A 107 -1.60 -1.63 -7.24
N LEU A 108 -1.60 -2.41 -6.17
CA LEU A 108 -1.02 -2.03 -4.88
C LEU A 108 0.50 -1.88 -4.95
N SER A 109 1.19 -2.78 -5.65
CA SER A 109 2.63 -2.68 -5.92
C SER A 109 2.99 -1.38 -6.63
N ASN A 110 2.23 -1.00 -7.66
CA ASN A 110 2.42 0.25 -8.39
C ASN A 110 2.19 1.49 -7.50
N ILE A 111 1.28 1.41 -6.53
CA ILE A 111 1.09 2.46 -5.52
C ILE A 111 2.35 2.61 -4.66
N TYR A 112 2.96 1.51 -4.20
CA TYR A 112 4.24 1.57 -3.46
C TYR A 112 5.36 2.16 -4.32
N GLU A 113 5.44 1.79 -5.60
CA GLU A 113 6.43 2.35 -6.51
C GLU A 113 6.25 3.85 -6.73
N LYS A 114 5.03 4.31 -7.01
CA LYS A 114 4.73 5.73 -7.20
C LYS A 114 5.08 6.54 -5.94
N ASN A 115 4.70 6.06 -4.76
CA ASN A 115 5.01 6.74 -3.49
C ASN A 115 6.52 6.73 -3.20
N GLY A 116 7.21 5.63 -3.48
CA GLY A 116 8.65 5.55 -3.28
C GLY A 116 9.43 6.49 -4.20
N LYS A 117 9.04 6.60 -5.49
CA LYS A 117 9.61 7.59 -6.42
C LYS A 117 9.37 9.02 -5.94
N LYS A 118 8.15 9.33 -5.49
CA LYS A 118 7.81 10.65 -4.94
C LYS A 118 8.67 10.97 -3.71
N SER A 119 8.79 10.03 -2.77
CA SER A 119 9.65 10.18 -1.59
C SER A 119 11.13 10.36 -1.93
N LEU A 120 11.63 9.65 -2.96
CA LEU A 120 13.00 9.81 -3.43
C LEU A 120 13.26 11.24 -3.92
N LEU A 121 12.34 11.80 -4.70
CA LEU A 121 12.43 13.17 -5.19
C LEU A 121 12.37 14.20 -4.06
N GLU A 122 11.51 13.98 -3.05
CA GLU A 122 11.29 14.93 -1.96
C GLU A 122 12.35 14.85 -0.84
N THR A 123 12.97 13.69 -0.62
CA THR A 123 13.78 13.43 0.58
C THR A 123 15.13 12.76 0.31
N GLY A 124 15.41 12.39 -0.94
CA GLY A 124 16.57 11.58 -1.29
C GLY A 124 16.48 10.12 -0.86
N SER A 125 15.34 9.65 -0.34
CA SER A 125 15.14 8.27 0.09
C SER A 125 13.80 7.71 -0.39
N TYR A 126 13.82 6.49 -0.93
CA TYR A 126 12.63 5.77 -1.40
C TYR A 126 11.64 5.41 -0.28
N PHE A 127 12.08 5.44 0.98
CA PHE A 127 11.32 4.92 2.13
C PHE A 127 10.96 6.00 3.15
N LYS A 128 11.53 7.21 3.04
CA LYS A 128 11.22 8.30 3.97
C LYS A 128 9.89 8.96 3.59
N LYS A 129 9.16 9.43 4.60
CA LYS A 129 7.87 10.14 4.46
C LYS A 129 6.81 9.36 3.65
N ASN A 130 6.83 8.03 3.71
CA ASN A 130 5.76 7.19 3.16
C ASN A 130 5.46 6.00 4.09
N PHE A 131 4.42 5.24 3.75
CA PHE A 131 3.89 4.14 4.55
C PHE A 131 4.58 2.79 4.31
N ILE A 132 5.58 2.69 3.42
CA ILE A 132 6.21 1.39 3.06
C ILE A 132 6.81 0.71 4.30
N ILE A 133 7.57 1.45 5.10
CA ILE A 133 8.23 0.90 6.30
C ILE A 133 7.22 0.53 7.38
N GLU A 134 6.15 1.31 7.52
CA GLU A 134 5.09 1.00 8.48
C GLU A 134 4.34 -0.28 8.10
N ASP A 135 3.99 -0.41 6.83
CA ASP A 135 3.34 -1.62 6.31
C ASP A 135 4.24 -2.85 6.52
N LEU A 136 5.55 -2.75 6.23
CA LEU A 136 6.51 -3.84 6.48
C LEU A 136 6.57 -4.25 7.96
N LYS A 137 6.57 -3.28 8.89
CA LYS A 137 6.54 -3.56 10.33
C LYS A 137 5.26 -4.25 10.78
N ILE A 138 4.15 -4.04 10.08
CA ILE A 138 2.90 -4.74 10.35
C ILE A 138 3.01 -6.17 9.82
N CYS A 139 3.46 -6.33 8.58
CA CYS A 139 3.60 -7.64 7.94
C CYS A 139 4.56 -8.57 8.71
N SER A 140 5.66 -8.04 9.24
CA SER A 140 6.64 -8.82 10.01
C SER A 140 6.09 -9.40 11.31
N LYS A 141 4.92 -8.94 11.80
CA LYS A 141 4.28 -9.46 13.01
C LYS A 141 3.33 -10.65 12.73
N ILE A 142 3.12 -10.98 11.46
CA ILE A 142 2.22 -12.06 11.02
C ILE A 142 3.01 -13.36 10.74
N GLN A 143 4.34 -13.25 10.61
CA GLN A 143 5.25 -14.36 10.35
C GLN A 143 5.50 -15.23 11.57
#